data_AF-W1I6D4-F1
#
_entry.id   AF-W1I6D4-F1
#
_cell.length_a   1.000
_cell.length_b   1.000
_cell.length_c   1.000
_cell.angle_alpha   90.00
_cell.angle_beta   90.00
_cell.angle_gamma   90.00
#
_symmetry.space_group_name_H-M   'P 1'
#
loop_
_entity.id
_entity.type
_entity.pdbx_description
1 polymer ?
#
loop_
_entity_poly.entity_id
_entity_poly.type
_entity_poly.pdbx_seq_one_letter_code
_entity_poly.pdbx_strand_id
1 'polypeptide(L)' 'MEDKTIINQLPKQQRKVYNVLSKGGKYSVADISIITHCCDPRGHIAEMRNKGIQIKDEWVTEGEIRFKKYFI' A
#
# COMPACT_ATOMS: atom_id res chain seq x y z
N MET A 1 -13.43 0.52 -13.60
CA MET A 1 -14.68 0.12 -12.91
C MET A 1 -14.52 -1.20 -12.14
N GLU A 2 -13.41 -1.93 -12.30
CA GLU A 2 -13.12 -3.22 -11.65
C GLU A 2 -12.64 -3.09 -10.19
N ASP A 3 -11.90 -2.03 -9.86
CA ASP A 3 -11.21 -1.88 -8.56
C ASP A 3 -12.17 -1.79 -7.37
N LYS A 4 -13.34 -1.17 -7.56
CA LYS A 4 -14.31 -0.90 -6.49
C LYS A 4 -14.90 -2.17 -5.88
N THR A 5 -15.08 -3.22 -6.68
CA THR A 5 -15.64 -4.50 -6.21
C THR A 5 -14.63 -5.25 -5.33
N ILE A 6 -13.35 -5.21 -5.72
CA ILE A 6 -12.25 -5.87 -5.03
C ILE A 6 -11.99 -5.19 -3.68
N ILE A 7 -11.98 -3.86 -3.64
CA ILE A 7 -11.82 -3.08 -2.41
C ILE A 7 -12.91 -3.42 -1.39
N ASN A 8 -14.15 -3.68 -1.86
CA ASN A 8 -15.26 -4.01 -0.98
C ASN A 8 -15.13 -5.44 -0.37
N GLN A 9 -14.25 -6.29 -0.89
CA GLN A 9 -13.93 -7.60 -0.31
C GLN A 9 -12.66 -7.59 0.56
N LEU A 10 -11.92 -6.48 0.58
CA LEU A 10 -10.72 -6.37 1.41
C LEU A 10 -11.08 -6.26 2.91
N PRO A 11 -10.31 -6.90 3.80
CA PRO A 11 -10.39 -6.66 5.24
C PRO A 11 -10.12 -5.20 5.58
N LYS A 12 -10.61 -4.76 6.74
CA LYS A 12 -10.57 -3.35 7.19
C LYS A 12 -9.18 -2.73 7.11
N GLN A 13 -8.12 -3.46 7.44
CA GLN A 13 -6.73 -2.98 7.35
C GLN A 13 -6.27 -2.77 5.90
N GLN A 14 -6.51 -3.74 5.01
CA GLN A 14 -6.18 -3.61 3.58
C GLN A 14 -6.92 -2.42 2.95
N ARG A 15 -8.20 -2.21 3.29
CA ARG A 15 -8.95 -1.01 2.85
C ARG A 15 -8.32 0.30 3.34
N LYS A 16 -7.85 0.35 4.59
CA LYS A 16 -7.15 1.55 5.11
C LYS A 16 -5.87 1.82 4.32
N VAL A 17 -5.05 0.80 4.06
CA VAL A 17 -3.83 0.93 3.24
C VAL A 17 -4.17 1.43 1.85
N TYR A 18 -5.15 0.82 1.19
CA TYR A 18 -5.62 1.27 -0.12
C TYR A 18 -6.06 2.73 -0.09
N ASN A 19 -6.86 3.13 0.90
CA ASN A 19 -7.35 4.49 1.02
C ASN A 19 -6.22 5.51 1.22
N VAL A 20 -5.15 5.14 1.93
CA VAL A 20 -3.95 5.98 2.08
C VAL A 20 -3.26 6.16 0.74
N LEU A 21 -2.99 5.07 0.03
CA LEU A 21 -2.33 5.11 -1.27
C LEU A 21 -3.18 5.84 -2.34
N SER A 22 -4.50 5.66 -2.30
CA SER A 22 -5.44 6.29 -3.23
C SER A 22 -5.56 7.82 -3.06
N LYS A 23 -5.00 8.41 -1.99
CA LYS A 23 -4.90 9.87 -1.84
C LYS A 23 -3.88 10.51 -2.78
N GLY A 24 -3.09 9.71 -3.52
CA GLY A 24 -2.14 10.19 -4.52
C GLY A 24 -0.72 10.46 -3.98
N GLY A 25 -0.40 9.95 -2.79
CA GLY A 25 0.94 10.06 -2.20
C GLY A 25 1.81 8.83 -2.43
N LYS A 26 3.13 9.01 -2.39
CA LYS A 26 4.12 7.92 -2.32
C LYS A 26 4.46 7.66 -0.86
N TYR A 27 4.08 6.49 -0.35
CA TYR A 27 4.25 6.17 1.07
C TYR A 27 5.24 5.03 1.27
N SER A 28 6.12 5.16 2.26
CA SER A 28 7.04 4.09 2.64
C SER A 28 6.30 3.04 3.47
N VAL A 29 6.88 1.85 3.60
CA VAL A 29 6.35 0.79 4.49
C VAL A 29 6.10 1.33 5.90
N ALA A 30 7.05 2.13 6.43
CA ALA A 30 6.95 2.76 7.75
C ALA A 30 5.78 3.75 7.83
N ASP A 31 5.64 4.65 6.85
CA ASP A 31 4.52 5.61 6.80
C ASP A 31 3.17 4.88 6.79
N ILE A 32 3.04 3.84 5.96
CA ILE A 32 1.81 3.04 5.87
C ILE A 32 1.54 2.36 7.22
N SER A 33 2.56 1.79 7.86
CA SER A 33 2.42 1.17 9.19
C SER A 33 1.93 2.18 10.22
N ILE A 34 2.50 3.39 10.26
CA ILE A 34 2.11 4.46 11.20
C ILE A 34 0.67 4.91 10.95
N ILE A 35 0.30 5.18 9.69
CA ILE A 35 -1.03 5.72 9.35
C ILE A 35 -2.13 4.67 9.54
N THR A 36 -1.85 3.41 9.19
CA THR A 36 -2.85 2.34 9.22
C THR A 36 -2.83 1.51 10.51
N HIS A 37 -1.82 1.70 11.35
CA HIS A 37 -1.49 0.85 12.51
C HIS A 37 -1.40 -0.62 12.12
N CYS A 38 -0.86 -0.89 10.93
CA CYS A 38 -0.67 -2.25 10.42
C CYS A 38 0.71 -2.77 10.82
N CYS A 39 0.75 -3.99 11.35
CA CYS A 39 1.98 -4.67 11.73
C CYS A 39 2.78 -5.13 10.51
N ASP A 40 2.11 -5.64 9.46
CA ASP A 40 2.75 -6.07 8.21
C ASP A 40 2.08 -5.47 6.95
N PRO A 41 2.38 -4.20 6.62
CA PRO A 41 1.82 -3.55 5.44
C PRO A 41 2.31 -4.18 4.12
N ARG A 42 3.48 -4.83 4.13
CA ARG A 42 4.07 -5.44 2.92
C ARG A 42 3.27 -6.66 2.45
N GLY A 43 2.87 -7.55 3.36
CA GLY A 43 2.03 -8.70 3.04
C GLY A 43 0.66 -8.27 2.51
N HIS A 44 0.07 -7.24 3.11
CA HIS A 44 -1.17 -6.67 2.60
C HIS A 44 -1.04 -6.09 1.19
N ILE A 45 0.07 -5.40 0.88
CA ILE A 45 0.33 -4.91 -0.48
C ILE A 45 0.45 -6.08 -1.47
N ALA A 46 1.15 -7.16 -1.08
CA ALA A 46 1.29 -8.34 -1.93
C ALA A 46 -0.06 -9.04 -2.17
N GLU A 47 -0.89 -9.20 -1.14
CA GLU A 47 -2.24 -9.74 -1.28
C GLU A 47 -3.11 -8.85 -2.20
N MET A 48 -3.07 -7.53 -2.00
CA MET A 48 -3.82 -6.60 -2.83
C MET A 48 -3.39 -6.68 -4.30
N ARG A 49 -2.10 -6.82 -4.58
CA ARG A 49 -1.59 -7.08 -5.94
C ARG A 49 -2.11 -8.40 -6.52
N ASN A 50 -2.09 -9.48 -5.73
CA ASN A 50 -2.63 -10.79 -6.16
C ASN A 50 -4.14 -10.71 -6.46
N LYS A 51 -4.87 -9.85 -5.75
CA LYS A 51 -6.29 -9.59 -6.01
C LYS A 51 -6.53 -8.70 -7.24
N GLY A 52 -5.49 -8.19 -7.91
CA GLY A 52 -5.62 -7.38 -9.12
C GLY A 52 -5.50 -5.87 -8.91
N ILE A 53 -5.16 -5.40 -7.71
CA ILE A 53 -4.97 -3.97 -7.45
C ILE A 53 -3.59 -3.55 -7.97
N GLN A 54 -3.56 -2.57 -8.88
CA GLN A 54 -2.34 -2.05 -9.48
C GLN A 54 -1.54 -1.14 -8.53
N ILE A 55 -0.93 -1.74 -7.52
CA ILE A 55 0.01 -1.01 -6.63
C ILE A 55 1.38 -0.99 -7.29
N LYS A 56 1.95 0.20 -7.50
CA LYS A 56 3.31 0.41 -7.98
C LYS A 56 4.29 0.56 -6.81
N ASP A 57 5.55 0.19 -7.03
CA ASP A 57 6.63 0.43 -6.08
C ASP A 57 7.82 1.10 -6.75
N GLU A 58 8.45 2.01 -6.01
CA GLU A 58 9.67 2.73 -6.42
C GLU A 58 10.74 2.55 -5.35
N TRP A 59 11.95 2.24 -5.78
CA TRP A 59 13.11 2.24 -4.91
C TRP A 59 13.59 3.68 -4.72
N VAL A 60 13.64 4.12 -3.46
CA VAL A 60 14.17 5.42 -3.07
C VAL A 60 15.42 5.17 -2.23
N THR A 61 16.48 5.91 -2.54
CA THR A 61 17.72 5.93 -1.78
C THR A 61 17.87 7.32 -1.18
N GLU A 62 17.88 7.42 0.14
CA GLU A 62 18.16 8.65 0.87
C GLU A 62 19.37 8.43 1.77
N GLY A 63 20.50 9.04 1.42
CA GLY A 63 21.78 8.79 2.08
C GLY A 63 22.19 7.32 1.95
N GLU A 64 22.43 6.67 3.09
CA GLU A 64 22.83 5.26 3.17
C GLU A 64 21.63 4.30 3.25
N ILE A 65 20.40 4.83 3.33
CA ILE A 65 19.19 4.03 3.52
C ILE A 65 18.47 3.87 2.19
N ARG A 66 18.18 2.61 1.84
CA ARG A 66 17.39 2.28 0.67
C ARG A 66 16.07 1.63 1.08
N PHE A 67 14.96 2.21 0.66
CA PHE A 67 13.63 1.73 0.99
C PHE A 67 12.69 1.82 -0.21
N LYS A 68 11.55 1.13 -0.11
CA LYS A 68 10.50 1.15 -1.14
C LYS A 68 9.40 2.11 -0.75
N LYS A 69 9.01 2.97 -1.70
CA LYS A 69 7.75 3.73 -1.63
C LYS A 69 6.71 3.06 -2.52
N TYR A 70 5.48 3.00 -2.04
CA TYR A 70 4.34 2.41 -2.73
C TYR A 70 3.33 3.50 -3.08
N PHE A 71 2.68 3.35 -4.23
CA PHE A 71 1.68 4.27 -4.76
C PHE A 71 0.73 3.54 -5.73
N ILE A 72 -0.45 4.12 -6.00
CA ILE A 72 -1.44 3.60 -6.97
C ILE A 72 -1.59 4.64 -8.07
#